data_AF-A0A1H0YU65-F1
#
_entry.id   AF-A0A1H0YU65-F1
#
_cell.length_a   1.000
_cell.length_b   1.000
_cell.length_c   1.000
_cell.angle_alpha   90.00
_cell.angle_beta   90.00
_cell.angle_gamma   90.00
#
_symmetry.space_group_name_H-M   'P 1'
#
loop_
_entity.id
_entity.type
_entity.pdbx_description
1 polymer ?
#
loop_
_entity_poly.entity_id
_entity_poly.type
_entity_poly.pdbx_seq_one_letter_code
_entity_poly.pdbx_strand_id
1 'polypeptide(L)'
;MMSNIFNNTLKSFKSDITGEERDYKVNNAVWIYMDSLFGMNQTEFDKELQNGSNAAMAKFTTSVMKANGLDVTYEEVMENTTPKSVVKFYNDFFDIAFQADLKEAAKKAKAALATRKAR
;
A
#
# COMPACT_ATOMS: atom_id res chain seq x y z
N MET A 1 -13.16 -24.66 -14.36
CA MET A 1 -12.20 -23.53 -14.27
C MET A 1 -13.01 -22.27 -14.04
N MET A 2 -12.83 -21.56 -12.92
CA MET A 2 -13.47 -20.25 -12.75
C MET A 2 -12.85 -19.29 -13.77
N SER A 3 -13.65 -18.81 -14.72
CA SER A 3 -13.23 -17.76 -15.62
C SER A 3 -13.04 -16.47 -14.82
N ASN A 4 -11.81 -15.99 -14.72
CA ASN A 4 -11.54 -14.68 -14.14
C ASN A 4 -12.07 -13.59 -15.09
N ILE A 5 -13.03 -12.79 -14.64
CA ILE A 5 -13.60 -11.69 -15.42
C ILE A 5 -12.72 -10.42 -15.38
N PHE A 6 -11.72 -10.38 -14.49
CA PHE A 6 -10.84 -9.23 -14.32
C PHE A 6 -9.72 -9.27 -15.37
N ASN A 7 -9.85 -8.40 -16.39
CA ASN A 7 -8.85 -8.22 -17.45
C ASN A 7 -7.82 -7.13 -17.13
N ASN A 8 -8.00 -6.40 -16.02
CA ASN A 8 -7.09 -5.35 -15.59
C ASN A 8 -5.91 -5.95 -14.83
N THR A 9 -4.69 -5.54 -15.20
CA THR A 9 -3.47 -5.91 -14.46
C THR A 9 -3.28 -4.98 -13.27
N LEU A 10 -3.13 -5.56 -12.08
CA LEU A 10 -2.78 -4.81 -10.88
C LEU A 10 -1.36 -4.25 -11.00
N LYS A 11 -1.15 -3.04 -10.48
CA LYS A 11 0.19 -2.47 -10.35
C LYS A 11 0.98 -3.20 -9.27
N SER A 12 2.30 -3.10 -9.34
CA SER A 12 3.22 -3.63 -8.33
C SER A 12 4.31 -2.62 -7.97
N PHE A 13 4.94 -2.81 -6.83
CA PHE A 13 6.15 -2.12 -6.41
C PHE A 13 7.21 -3.12 -5.97
N LYS A 14 8.49 -2.73 -6.09
CA LYS A 14 9.63 -3.52 -5.62
C LYS A 14 10.00 -3.16 -4.19
N SER A 15 10.29 -4.15 -3.37
CA SER A 15 10.84 -3.95 -2.03
C SER A 15 11.75 -5.10 -1.61
N ASP A 16 12.78 -4.76 -0.85
CA ASP A 16 13.74 -5.66 -0.21
C ASP A 16 13.46 -5.87 1.29
N ILE A 17 12.27 -5.50 1.78
CA ILE A 17 11.95 -5.53 3.22
C ILE A 17 12.13 -6.91 3.89
N THR A 18 12.07 -8.00 3.12
CA THR A 18 12.30 -9.37 3.59
C THR A 18 13.75 -9.83 3.44
N GLY A 19 14.69 -8.94 3.12
CA GLY A 19 16.11 -9.23 2.89
C GLY A 19 16.49 -9.52 1.43
N GLU A 20 15.51 -9.63 0.52
CA GLU A 20 15.70 -9.84 -0.92
C GLU A 20 14.65 -9.03 -1.71
N GLU A 21 15.05 -8.49 -2.88
CA GLU A 21 14.14 -7.71 -3.73
C GLU A 21 13.01 -8.59 -4.31
N ARG A 22 11.76 -8.17 -4.09
CA ARG A 22 10.55 -8.86 -4.56
C ARG A 22 9.52 -7.85 -5.08
N ASP A 23 8.66 -8.31 -5.98
CA ASP A 23 7.51 -7.55 -6.48
C ASP A 23 6.26 -7.82 -5.62
N TYR A 24 5.64 -6.75 -5.11
CA TYR A 24 4.40 -6.78 -4.34
C TYR A 24 3.28 -6.12 -5.14
N LYS A 25 2.19 -6.86 -5.37
CA LYS A 25 0.98 -6.34 -6.00
C LYS A 25 0.24 -5.42 -5.05
N VAL A 26 -0.21 -4.29 -5.58
CA VAL A 26 -1.13 -3.37 -4.92
C VAL A 26 -2.55 -3.89 -5.16
N ASN A 27 -3.12 -4.57 -4.17
CA ASN A 27 -4.40 -5.26 -4.29
C ASN A 27 -5.29 -5.03 -3.06
N ASN A 28 -6.61 -5.14 -3.24
CA ASN A 28 -7.57 -4.91 -2.15
C ASN A 28 -7.64 -6.06 -1.12
N ALA A 29 -7.02 -7.21 -1.38
CA ALA A 29 -7.01 -8.32 -0.42
C ALA A 29 -6.24 -7.97 0.86
N VAL A 30 -5.41 -6.92 0.85
CA VAL A 30 -4.81 -6.35 2.07
C VAL A 30 -5.85 -6.11 3.17
N TRP A 31 -7.06 -5.65 2.82
CA TRP A 31 -8.11 -5.38 3.81
C TRP A 31 -8.79 -6.64 4.32
N ILE A 32 -8.85 -7.71 3.51
CA ILE A 32 -9.32 -9.02 3.96
C ILE A 32 -8.35 -9.55 5.02
N TYR A 33 -7.04 -9.45 4.76
CA TYR A 33 -6.04 -9.91 5.72
C TYR A 33 -5.96 -9.02 6.95
N MET A 34 -6.13 -7.71 6.79
CA MET A 34 -6.21 -6.77 7.91
C MET A 34 -7.34 -7.14 8.89
N ASP A 35 -8.53 -7.41 8.37
CA ASP A 35 -9.67 -7.85 9.17
C ASP A 35 -9.42 -9.23 9.78
N SER A 36 -8.97 -10.21 8.99
CA SER A 36 -8.77 -11.58 9.47
C SER A 36 -7.68 -11.72 10.56
N LEU A 37 -6.63 -10.89 10.50
CA LEU A 37 -5.48 -10.98 11.41
C LEU A 37 -5.62 -10.06 12.62
N PHE A 38 -6.27 -8.90 12.44
CA PHE A 38 -6.28 -7.84 13.45
C PHE A 38 -7.68 -7.36 13.83
N GLY A 39 -8.73 -7.86 13.17
CA GLY A 39 -10.12 -7.42 13.38
C GLY A 39 -10.32 -5.96 13.01
N MET A 40 -9.55 -5.45 12.04
CA MET A 40 -9.58 -4.04 11.63
C MET A 40 -10.04 -3.87 10.20
N ASN A 41 -11.06 -3.03 10.01
CA ASN A 41 -11.39 -2.48 8.71
C ASN A 41 -10.53 -1.23 8.39
N GLN A 42 -10.70 -0.68 7.18
CA GLN A 42 -9.94 0.48 6.74
C GLN A 42 -10.12 1.72 7.64
N THR A 43 -11.34 1.97 8.16
CA THR A 43 -11.60 3.12 9.04
C THR A 43 -10.91 2.97 10.39
N GLU A 44 -10.84 1.76 10.93
CA GLU A 44 -10.11 1.48 12.18
C GLU A 44 -8.61 1.61 11.99
N PHE A 45 -8.09 1.09 10.87
CA PHE A 45 -6.71 1.29 10.48
C PHE A 45 -6.34 2.78 10.38
N ASP A 46 -7.16 3.59 9.70
CA ASP A 46 -6.91 5.02 9.54
C ASP A 46 -6.86 5.75 10.90
N LYS A 47 -7.70 5.35 11.86
CA LYS A 47 -7.68 5.87 13.24
C LYS A 47 -6.39 5.51 13.97
N GLU A 48 -5.94 4.26 13.87
CA GLU A 48 -4.66 3.86 14.48
C GLU A 48 -3.46 4.58 13.85
N LEU A 49 -3.50 4.79 12.53
CA LEU A 49 -2.44 5.47 11.80
C LEU A 49 -2.30 6.95 12.20
N GLN A 50 -3.42 7.65 12.41
CA GLN A 50 -3.43 9.06 12.85
C GLN A 50 -2.72 9.28 14.19
N ASN A 51 -2.64 8.24 15.02
CA ASN A 51 -1.91 8.27 16.28
C ASN A 51 -0.39 8.06 16.10
N GLY A 52 0.12 8.06 14.86
CA GLY A 52 1.53 7.96 14.54
C GLY A 52 2.13 6.57 14.78
N SER A 53 1.30 5.54 14.78
CA SER A 53 1.71 4.20 15.21
C SER A 53 2.46 3.44 14.11
N ASN A 54 3.78 3.23 14.31
CA ASN A 54 4.56 2.27 13.52
C ASN A 54 3.94 0.87 13.55
N ALA A 55 3.26 0.52 14.65
CA ALA A 55 2.56 -0.77 14.77
C ALA A 55 1.41 -0.88 13.77
N ALA A 56 0.66 0.20 13.51
CA ALA A 56 -0.38 0.20 12.48
C ALA A 56 0.20 -0.07 11.09
N MET A 57 1.28 0.64 10.71
CA MET A 57 1.96 0.41 9.44
C MET A 57 2.57 -1.00 9.34
N ALA A 58 3.01 -1.58 10.45
CA ALA A 58 3.50 -2.96 10.49
C ALA A 58 2.36 -3.96 10.26
N LYS A 59 1.19 -3.79 10.90
CA LYS A 59 -0.02 -4.58 10.63
C LYS A 59 -0.43 -4.51 9.15
N PHE A 60 -0.34 -3.31 8.55
CA PHE A 60 -0.58 -3.11 7.12
C PHE A 60 0.44 -3.88 6.27
N THR A 61 1.73 -3.77 6.60
CA THR A 61 2.81 -4.49 5.93
C THR A 61 2.60 -6.00 5.96
N THR A 62 2.29 -6.57 7.13
CA THR A 62 1.94 -7.99 7.29
C THR A 62 0.75 -8.38 6.40
N SER A 63 -0.28 -7.55 6.37
CA SER A 63 -1.48 -7.79 5.56
C SER A 63 -1.18 -7.76 4.05
N VAL A 64 -0.30 -6.85 3.58
CA VAL A 64 0.15 -6.80 2.18
C VAL A 64 0.97 -8.04 1.82
N MET A 65 1.85 -8.50 2.71
CA MET A 65 2.64 -9.72 2.49
C MET A 65 1.73 -10.95 2.37
N LYS A 66 0.75 -11.11 3.26
CA LYS A 66 -0.26 -12.18 3.17
C LYS A 66 -1.11 -12.08 1.90
N ALA A 67 -1.50 -10.86 1.52
CA ALA A 67 -2.21 -10.59 0.27
C ALA A 67 -1.39 -10.89 -0.99
N ASN A 68 -0.07 -11.03 -0.86
CA ASN A 68 0.85 -11.44 -1.92
C ASN A 68 1.29 -12.91 -1.79
N GLY A 69 0.66 -13.67 -0.89
CA GLY A 69 0.88 -15.11 -0.74
C GLY A 69 2.10 -15.47 0.11
N LEU A 70 2.68 -14.52 0.85
CA LEU A 70 3.76 -14.80 1.79
C LEU A 70 3.17 -15.28 3.12
N ASP A 71 3.75 -16.34 3.66
CA ASP A 71 3.40 -16.84 4.98
C ASP A 71 4.26 -16.16 6.04
N VAL A 72 3.78 -15.03 6.56
CA VAL A 72 4.45 -14.21 7.58
C VAL A 72 3.53 -13.89 8.75
N THR A 73 4.08 -13.72 9.94
CA THR A 73 3.35 -13.27 11.13
C THR A 73 3.57 -11.78 11.38
N TYR A 74 2.76 -11.20 12.26
CA TYR A 74 2.95 -9.82 12.71
C TYR A 74 4.23 -9.68 13.53
N GLU A 75 4.49 -10.65 14.40
CA GLU A 75 5.66 -10.74 15.26
C GLU A 75 6.95 -10.79 14.43
N GLU A 76 7.01 -11.62 13.38
CA GLU A 76 8.17 -11.67 12.47
C GLU A 76 8.43 -10.32 11.81
N VAL A 77 7.39 -9.62 11.35
CA VAL A 77 7.54 -8.28 10.76
C VAL A 77 8.07 -7.30 11.81
N MET A 78 7.56 -7.33 13.04
CA MET A 78 8.01 -6.44 14.12
C MET A 78 9.45 -6.70 14.56
N GLU A 79 9.87 -7.97 14.60
CA GLU A 79 11.21 -8.37 15.06
C GLU A 79 12.30 -8.25 13.99
N ASN A 80 11.94 -8.37 12.70
CA ASN A 80 12.89 -8.42 11.59
C ASN A 80 12.88 -7.18 10.68
N THR A 81 12.08 -6.16 11.01
CA THR A 81 12.06 -4.91 10.25
C THR A 81 12.31 -3.70 11.15
N THR A 82 12.64 -2.57 10.52
CA THR A 82 12.82 -1.29 11.22
C THR A 82 11.61 -0.40 10.99
N PRO A 83 11.35 0.58 11.88
CA PRO A 83 10.33 1.61 11.61
C PRO A 83 10.48 2.25 10.23
N LYS A 84 11.72 2.55 9.82
CA LYS A 84 12.00 3.16 8.53
C LYS A 84 11.60 2.26 7.35
N SER A 85 11.89 0.96 7.41
CA SER A 85 11.55 0.04 6.32
C SER A 85 10.04 -0.17 6.20
N VAL A 86 9.34 -0.26 7.34
CA VAL A 86 7.87 -0.37 7.37
C VAL A 86 7.20 0.89 6.81
N VAL A 87 7.64 2.08 7.23
CA VAL A 87 7.15 3.36 6.69
C VAL A 87 7.38 3.45 5.18
N LYS A 88 8.57 3.07 4.71
CA LYS A 88 8.88 3.07 3.28
C LYS A 88 7.95 2.13 2.51
N PHE A 89 7.81 0.89 2.98
CA PHE A 89 6.97 -0.12 2.34
C PHE A 89 5.50 0.32 2.24
N TYR A 90 4.97 0.88 3.34
CA TYR A 90 3.64 1.48 3.38
C TYR A 90 3.49 2.61 2.34
N ASN A 91 4.44 3.55 2.29
CA ASN A 91 4.40 4.65 1.34
C ASN A 91 4.51 4.17 -0.11
N ASP A 92 5.39 3.23 -0.41
CA ASP A 92 5.56 2.68 -1.77
C ASP A 92 4.26 2.04 -2.28
N PHE A 93 3.53 1.32 -1.41
CA PHE A 93 2.23 0.76 -1.75
C PHE A 93 1.25 1.85 -2.20
N PHE A 94 1.10 2.91 -1.40
CA PHE A 94 0.13 3.97 -1.67
C PHE A 94 0.55 4.91 -2.80
N ASP A 95 1.84 5.17 -2.95
CA ASP A 95 2.39 5.92 -4.07
C ASP A 95 2.06 5.22 -5.39
N ILE A 96 2.19 3.90 -5.47
CA ILE A 96 1.82 3.14 -6.66
C ILE A 96 0.30 3.05 -6.84
N ALA A 97 -0.45 2.86 -5.75
CA ALA A 97 -1.91 2.83 -5.76
C ALA A 97 -2.48 4.10 -6.43
N PHE A 98 -2.00 5.27 -5.99
CA PHE A 98 -2.55 6.58 -6.37
C PHE A 98 -1.70 7.36 -7.40
N GLN A 99 -0.60 6.81 -7.91
CA GLN A 99 0.31 7.50 -8.83
C GLN A 99 -0.35 8.08 -10.08
N ALA A 100 -1.39 7.40 -10.59
CA ALA A 100 -2.13 7.86 -11.77
C ALA A 100 -2.95 9.12 -11.46
N ASP A 101 -3.53 9.18 -10.26
CA ASP A 101 -4.33 10.31 -9.80
C ASP A 101 -3.47 11.55 -9.58
N LEU A 102 -2.23 11.39 -9.08
CA LEU A 102 -1.27 12.49 -8.91
C LEU A 102 -0.76 13.06 -10.23
N LYS A 103 -0.47 12.20 -11.23
CA LYS A 103 -0.04 12.67 -12.56
C LYS A 103 -1.16 13.42 -13.29
N GLU A 104 -2.39 12.93 -13.20
CA GLU A 104 -3.56 13.61 -13.77
C GLU A 104 -3.88 14.92 -13.02
N ALA A 105 -3.78 14.94 -11.70
CA ALA A 105 -3.92 16.17 -10.91
C ALA A 105 -2.85 17.21 -11.29
N ALA A 106 -1.58 16.79 -11.43
CA ALA A 106 -0.50 17.66 -11.86
C ALA A 106 -0.69 18.20 -13.28
N LYS A 107 -1.21 17.38 -14.21
CA LYS A 107 -1.55 17.80 -15.57
C LYS A 107 -2.67 18.85 -15.58
N LYS A 108 -3.74 18.63 -14.80
CA LYS A 108 -4.84 19.58 -14.63
C LYS A 108 -4.38 20.90 -14.02
N ALA A 109 -3.53 20.85 -12.99
CA ALA A 109 -2.95 22.03 -12.36
C ALA A 109 -2.09 22.86 -13.33
N LYS A 110 -1.24 22.21 -14.13
CA LYS A 110 -0.43 22.88 -15.17
C LYS A 110 -1.30 23.53 -16.24
N ALA A 111 -2.36 22.85 -16.71
CA ALA A 111 -3.29 23.40 -17.68
C ALA A 111 -4.01 24.65 -17.13
N ALA A 112 -4.52 24.60 -15.90
CA ALA A 112 -5.18 25.74 -15.26
C ALA A 112 -4.24 26.95 -15.07
N LEU A 113 -2.96 26.69 -14.74
CA LEU A 113 -1.96 27.74 -14.60
C LEU A 113 -1.63 28.41 -15.94
N ALA A 114 -1.56 27.63 -17.03
CA ALA A 114 -1.32 28.14 -18.37
C ALA A 114 -2.49 29.02 -18.86
N THR A 115 -3.73 28.60 -18.62
CA THR A 115 -4.92 29.41 -18.97
C THR A 115 -4.99 30.72 -18.18
N ARG A 116 -4.55 30.74 -16.91
CA ARG A 116 -4.48 31.97 -16.10
C ARG A 116 -3.41 32.95 -16.57
N LYS A 117 -2.28 32.48 -17.10
CA LYS A 117 -1.20 33.33 -17.63
C LYS A 117 -1.50 33.90 -19.02
N ALA A 118 -2.47 33.34 -19.73
CA ALA A 118 -2.87 33.77 -21.07
C ALA A 118 -4.04 34.79 -21.07
N ARG A 119 -4.54 35.17 -19.89
CA ARG A 119 -5.49 36.25 -19.66
C ARG A 119 -4.75 37.43 -19.03
#